data_AF-A0A0C3EX85-F1
#
_entry.id   AF-A0A0C3EX85-F1
#
_cell.length_a   1.000
_cell.length_b   1.000
_cell.length_c   1.000
_cell.angle_alpha   90.00
_cell.angle_beta   90.00
_cell.angle_gamma   90.00
#
_symmetry.space_group_name_H-M   'P 1'
#
loop_
_entity.id
_entity.type
_entity.pdbx_description
1 polymer ?
#
loop_
_entity_poly.entity_id
_entity_poly.type
_entity_poly.pdbx_seq_one_letter_code
_entity_poly.pdbx_strand_id
1 'polypeptide(L)'
;MYFVNHNARTTTFNDPSSSGNLHSTMLCLLCCIRPKNGQFDFCGQECRLKAKQLAPLLLAIPRGHTTFTMVENKFQQGWKAGTSCPTVKRVYRIVESQASIDSYYAYLNKYSNQCFRFHGTNRNCQLGDHGHNSLCTSSSCCACSVIKTSFKVSLANPGGAFGQGIYTSSASNKSASYSTSGVMFLTKVVLGKVCEVTKFAQVKSCPSGKQSVVFDRMNGTLNETVVYTNEAIRPMFLIVFG
;
A
#
# COMPACT_ATOMS: atom_id res chain seq x y z
N MET A 1 -25.58 4.75 35.88
CA MET A 1 -25.00 3.48 35.39
C MET A 1 -25.89 3.00 34.26
N TYR A 2 -25.56 3.34 33.01
CA TYR A 2 -26.34 2.99 31.82
C TYR A 2 -25.38 2.37 30.80
N PHE A 3 -25.64 1.12 30.45
CA PHE A 3 -24.91 0.37 29.44
C PHE A 3 -25.25 0.92 28.05
N VAL A 4 -24.24 1.40 27.33
CA VAL A 4 -24.36 1.74 25.90
C VAL A 4 -24.09 0.48 25.09
N ASN A 5 -25.14 0.00 24.44
CA ASN A 5 -25.14 -1.20 23.61
C ASN A 5 -24.37 -0.92 22.30
N HIS A 6 -23.22 -1.57 22.09
CA HIS A 6 -22.43 -1.48 20.86
C HIS A 6 -22.92 -2.49 19.82
N ASN A 7 -24.04 -2.18 19.16
CA ASN A 7 -24.36 -2.82 17.89
C ASN A 7 -23.65 -2.08 16.76
N ALA A 8 -22.53 -2.64 16.32
CA ALA A 8 -21.91 -2.30 15.05
C ALA A 8 -22.92 -2.59 13.92
N ARG A 9 -23.58 -1.54 13.40
CA ARG A 9 -24.30 -1.64 12.14
C ARG A 9 -23.25 -1.83 11.04
N THR A 10 -23.15 -3.06 10.56
CA THR A 10 -22.59 -3.41 9.27
C THR A 10 -23.38 -2.67 8.20
N THR A 11 -22.96 -1.47 7.81
CA THR A 11 -23.50 -0.81 6.62
C THR A 11 -22.93 -1.51 5.40
N THR A 12 -23.67 -2.48 4.88
CA THR A 12 -23.50 -2.98 3.52
C THR A 12 -23.71 -1.81 2.55
N PHE A 13 -22.63 -1.32 1.95
CA PHE A 13 -22.73 -0.40 0.82
C PHE A 13 -23.24 -1.19 -0.38
N ASN A 14 -24.53 -1.03 -0.69
CA ASN A 14 -25.06 -1.43 -1.99
C ASN A 14 -24.52 -0.46 -3.05
N ASP A 15 -24.00 -1.01 -4.13
CA ASP A 15 -23.47 -0.29 -5.28
C ASP A 15 -24.63 0.35 -6.07
N PRO A 16 -24.78 1.68 -6.12
CA PRO A 16 -25.79 2.31 -6.95
C PRO A 16 -25.19 2.56 -8.34
N SER A 17 -25.76 1.90 -9.33
CA SER A 17 -25.59 2.19 -10.75
C SER A 17 -25.80 3.68 -11.06
N SER A 18 -24.79 4.27 -11.71
CA SER A 18 -24.88 5.33 -12.73
C SER A 18 -25.80 6.54 -12.46
N SER A 19 -25.35 7.44 -11.58
CA SER A 19 -25.54 8.90 -11.72
C SER A 19 -24.49 9.62 -10.88
N GLY A 20 -23.50 10.24 -11.53
CA GLY A 20 -22.33 10.82 -10.88
C GLY A 20 -22.68 12.02 -10.00
N ASN A 21 -22.86 11.77 -8.71
CA ASN A 21 -22.93 12.83 -7.71
C ASN A 21 -21.51 13.34 -7.46
N LEU A 22 -21.21 14.56 -7.94
CA LEU A 22 -19.91 15.24 -7.78
C LEU A 22 -19.42 15.22 -6.31
N HIS A 23 -20.37 15.21 -5.36
CA HIS A 23 -20.15 15.14 -3.93
C HIS A 23 -19.42 13.87 -3.45
N SER A 24 -19.55 12.71 -4.12
CA SER A 24 -18.95 11.45 -3.65
C SER A 24 -17.45 11.33 -3.96
N THR A 25 -16.96 12.05 -4.97
CA THR A 25 -15.59 11.91 -5.50
C THR A 25 -14.49 12.37 -4.52
N MET A 26 -14.86 13.16 -3.52
CA MET A 26 -13.94 13.83 -2.60
C MET A 26 -14.33 13.64 -1.13
N LEU A 27 -15.18 12.68 -0.76
CA LEU A 27 -15.58 12.50 0.64
C LEU A 27 -14.45 11.93 1.50
N CYS A 28 -14.42 12.34 2.77
CA CYS A 28 -13.59 11.73 3.79
C CYS A 28 -13.87 10.21 3.88
N LEU A 29 -12.82 9.40 3.78
CA LEU A 29 -12.96 7.94 3.79
C LEU A 29 -13.42 7.35 5.13
N LEU A 30 -13.39 8.14 6.23
CA LEU A 30 -13.88 7.66 7.52
C LEU A 30 -15.33 8.07 7.80
N CYS A 31 -15.66 9.36 7.69
CA CYS A 31 -17.00 9.83 8.04
C CYS A 31 -17.97 9.78 6.87
N CYS A 32 -17.47 9.75 5.62
CA CYS A 32 -18.28 9.76 4.39
C CYS A 32 -19.28 10.93 4.30
N ILE A 33 -19.06 12.02 5.06
CA ILE A 33 -19.98 13.17 5.16
C ILE A 33 -19.29 14.43 4.64
N ARG A 34 -18.11 14.73 5.17
CA ARG A 34 -17.37 15.96 4.83
C ARG A 34 -16.38 15.71 3.69
N PRO A 35 -16.10 16.70 2.83
CA PRO A 35 -15.01 16.62 1.88
C PRO A 35 -13.67 16.32 2.57
N LYS A 36 -12.81 15.58 1.88
CA LYS A 36 -11.45 15.30 2.30
C LYS A 36 -10.60 16.57 2.20
N ASN A 37 -9.61 16.69 3.07
CA ASN A 37 -8.75 17.87 3.11
C ASN A 37 -7.63 17.74 2.06
N GLY A 38 -7.80 18.36 0.90
CA GLY A 38 -6.79 18.42 -0.15
C GLY A 38 -6.30 17.03 -0.59
N GLN A 39 -5.01 16.75 -0.40
CA GLN A 39 -4.41 15.46 -0.74
C GLN A 39 -4.62 14.36 0.32
N PHE A 40 -5.15 14.70 1.49
CA PHE A 40 -5.46 13.72 2.53
C PHE A 40 -6.75 12.97 2.23
N ASP A 41 -6.84 11.73 2.69
CA ASP A 41 -8.04 10.89 2.56
C ASP A 41 -9.12 11.17 3.63
N PHE A 42 -8.85 12.10 4.54
CA PHE A 42 -9.72 12.43 5.67
C PHE A 42 -10.04 13.94 5.68
N CYS A 43 -11.21 14.32 6.21
CA CYS A 43 -11.63 15.73 6.27
C CYS A 43 -10.84 16.58 7.28
N GLY A 44 -10.17 15.96 8.26
CA GLY A 44 -9.50 16.69 9.33
C GLY A 44 -8.86 15.78 10.38
N GLN A 45 -8.30 16.42 11.42
CA GLN A 45 -7.54 15.75 12.47
C GLN A 45 -8.37 14.72 13.23
N GLU A 46 -9.62 15.01 13.57
CA GLU A 46 -10.51 14.08 14.29
C GLU A 46 -10.67 12.75 13.55
N CYS A 47 -11.07 12.80 12.27
CA CYS A 47 -11.24 11.59 11.46
C CYS A 47 -9.91 10.85 11.30
N ARG A 48 -8.80 11.56 11.13
CA ARG A 48 -7.47 10.94 11.05
C ARG A 48 -7.09 10.23 12.36
N LEU A 49 -7.32 10.85 13.51
CA LEU A 49 -7.01 10.26 14.83
C LEU A 49 -7.92 9.06 15.13
N LYS A 50 -9.22 9.19 14.86
CA LYS A 50 -10.16 8.08 15.02
C LYS A 50 -9.80 6.90 14.12
N ALA A 51 -9.44 7.14 12.86
CA ALA A 51 -8.98 6.07 11.97
C ALA A 51 -7.72 5.37 12.52
N LYS A 52 -6.77 6.12 13.09
CA LYS A 52 -5.56 5.57 13.71
C LYS A 52 -5.85 4.76 14.99
N GLN A 53 -6.83 5.17 15.79
CA GLN A 53 -7.26 4.41 16.98
C GLN A 53 -7.88 3.05 16.61
N LEU A 54 -8.47 2.96 15.42
CA LEU A 54 -9.05 1.73 14.87
C LEU A 54 -8.03 0.86 14.11
N ALA A 55 -6.76 1.27 14.07
CA ALA A 55 -5.74 0.55 13.31
C ALA A 55 -5.44 -0.86 13.89
N PRO A 56 -5.11 -1.86 13.04
CA PRO A 56 -5.06 -1.80 11.59
C PRO A 56 -6.47 -1.73 10.98
N LEU A 57 -6.73 -0.72 10.15
CA LEU A 57 -8.04 -0.48 9.54
C LEU A 57 -7.91 -0.46 8.02
N LEU A 58 -8.83 -1.15 7.36
CA LEU A 58 -8.94 -1.18 5.91
C LEU A 58 -10.21 -0.47 5.47
N LEU A 59 -10.06 0.70 4.84
CA LEU A 59 -11.18 1.50 4.35
C LEU A 59 -11.32 1.30 2.85
N ALA A 60 -12.49 0.83 2.39
CA ALA A 60 -12.78 0.76 0.97
C ALA A 60 -12.76 2.16 0.36
N ILE A 61 -12.09 2.30 -0.80
CA ILE A 61 -12.11 3.52 -1.58
C ILE A 61 -13.11 3.31 -2.72
N PRO A 62 -14.24 4.02 -2.76
CA PRO A 62 -15.23 3.86 -3.82
C PRO A 62 -14.64 4.17 -5.21
N ARG A 63 -15.11 3.47 -6.24
CA ARG A 63 -14.81 3.82 -7.63
C ARG A 63 -15.32 5.25 -7.90
N GLY A 64 -14.55 6.04 -8.63
CA GLY A 64 -14.84 7.46 -8.87
C GLY A 64 -14.36 8.40 -7.76
N HIS A 65 -13.93 7.89 -6.59
CA HIS A 65 -13.22 8.71 -5.62
C HIS A 65 -11.83 9.09 -6.16
N THR A 66 -11.41 10.34 -5.98
CA THR A 66 -10.13 10.83 -6.54
C THR A 66 -8.90 10.06 -6.06
N THR A 67 -8.91 9.53 -4.84
CA THR A 67 -7.84 8.62 -4.37
C THR A 67 -7.85 7.29 -5.14
N PHE A 68 -9.01 6.76 -5.51
CA PHE A 68 -9.10 5.56 -6.37
C PHE A 68 -8.46 5.87 -7.71
N THR A 69 -8.88 6.96 -8.36
CA THR A 69 -8.33 7.41 -9.66
C THR A 69 -6.83 7.61 -9.60
N MET A 70 -6.30 8.20 -8.51
CA MET A 70 -4.86 8.37 -8.33
C MET A 70 -4.12 7.03 -8.25
N VAL A 71 -4.65 6.06 -7.50
CA VAL A 71 -4.04 4.73 -7.38
C VAL A 71 -4.12 3.97 -8.71
N GLU A 72 -5.26 4.02 -9.39
CA GLU A 72 -5.47 3.41 -10.71
C GLU A 72 -4.54 4.00 -11.77
N ASN A 73 -4.44 5.33 -11.85
CA ASN A 73 -3.52 6.01 -12.76
C ASN A 73 -2.07 5.60 -12.49
N LYS A 74 -1.66 5.52 -11.21
CA LYS A 74 -0.30 5.04 -10.87
C LYS A 74 -0.10 3.59 -11.30
N PHE A 75 -1.08 2.73 -11.09
CA PHE A 75 -1.02 1.33 -11.49
C PHE A 75 -0.85 1.18 -13.01
N GLN A 76 -1.65 1.92 -13.79
CA GLN A 76 -1.61 1.92 -15.25
C GLN A 76 -0.32 2.54 -15.80
N GLN A 77 0.11 3.70 -15.29
CA GLN A 77 1.37 4.33 -15.69
C GLN A 77 2.59 3.49 -15.29
N GLY A 78 2.49 2.74 -14.18
CA GLY A 78 3.50 1.78 -13.77
C GLY A 78 3.51 0.51 -14.60
N TRP A 79 2.48 0.26 -15.43
CA TRP A 79 2.41 -0.94 -16.26
C TRP A 79 3.26 -0.73 -17.51
N LYS A 80 4.53 -1.10 -17.41
CA LYS A 80 5.55 -0.88 -18.45
C LYS A 80 5.72 -2.10 -19.37
N ALA A 81 5.03 -3.20 -19.08
CA ALA A 81 5.02 -4.35 -19.96
C ALA A 81 4.25 -4.00 -21.24
N GLY A 82 4.72 -4.50 -22.40
CA GLY A 82 3.99 -4.39 -23.67
C GLY A 82 2.74 -5.27 -23.76
N THR A 83 2.22 -5.75 -22.63
CA THR A 83 1.00 -6.56 -22.51
C THR A 83 -0.15 -5.72 -21.99
N SER A 84 -1.38 -6.19 -22.16
CA SER A 84 -2.57 -5.52 -21.62
C SER A 84 -2.47 -5.33 -20.11
N CYS A 85 -2.68 -4.09 -19.65
CA CYS A 85 -2.73 -3.77 -18.23
C CYS A 85 -4.01 -4.36 -17.59
N PRO A 86 -3.91 -5.14 -16.51
CA PRO A 86 -5.07 -5.66 -15.80
C PRO A 86 -5.97 -4.55 -15.25
N THR A 87 -7.25 -4.85 -15.08
CA THR A 87 -8.19 -3.86 -14.53
C THR A 87 -8.01 -3.75 -13.02
N VAL A 88 -7.99 -2.52 -12.50
CA VAL A 88 -8.10 -2.28 -11.05
C VAL A 88 -9.56 -2.49 -10.65
N LYS A 89 -9.80 -3.55 -9.88
CA LYS A 89 -11.15 -3.93 -9.43
C LYS A 89 -11.56 -3.14 -8.20
N ARG A 90 -10.67 -3.09 -7.20
CA ARG A 90 -10.91 -2.45 -5.90
C ARG A 90 -9.63 -1.84 -5.33
N VAL A 91 -9.78 -0.77 -4.57
CA VAL A 91 -8.70 -0.13 -3.83
C VAL A 91 -9.14 0.07 -2.39
N TYR A 92 -8.23 -0.19 -1.46
CA TYR A 92 -8.46 0.06 -0.05
C TYR A 92 -7.34 0.92 0.54
N ARG A 93 -7.70 1.88 1.40
CA ARG A 93 -6.77 2.66 2.21
C ARG A 93 -6.42 1.88 3.48
N ILE A 94 -5.12 1.70 3.72
CA ILE A 94 -4.59 1.00 4.90
C ILE A 94 -4.21 1.99 5.99
N VAL A 95 -4.86 1.96 7.14
CA VAL A 95 -4.51 2.81 8.28
C VAL A 95 -3.70 2.01 9.29
N GLU A 96 -2.49 2.48 9.56
CA GLU A 96 -1.57 1.90 10.52
C GLU A 96 -1.61 2.63 11.87
N SER A 97 -1.03 1.99 12.89
CA SER A 97 -0.92 2.55 14.23
C SER A 97 -0.08 3.83 14.26
N GLN A 98 -0.32 4.67 15.26
CA GLN A 98 0.42 5.92 15.45
C GLN A 98 1.94 5.68 15.55
N ALA A 99 2.37 4.67 16.32
CA ALA A 99 3.78 4.30 16.46
C ALA A 99 4.44 3.87 15.13
N SER A 100 3.72 3.10 14.30
CA SER A 100 4.20 2.75 12.94
C SER A 100 4.38 4.00 12.09
N ILE A 101 3.42 4.93 12.14
CA ILE A 101 3.48 6.16 11.35
C ILE A 101 4.57 7.12 11.84
N ASP A 102 4.80 7.25 13.15
CA ASP A 102 5.81 8.15 13.70
C ASP A 102 7.22 7.70 13.37
N SER A 103 7.51 6.39 13.49
CA SER A 103 8.80 5.82 13.08
C SER A 103 9.09 6.04 11.60
N TYR A 104 8.07 5.96 10.74
CA TYR A 104 8.21 6.27 9.32
C TYR A 104 8.54 7.74 9.07
N TYR A 105 7.82 8.67 9.70
CA TYR A 105 8.06 10.10 9.51
C TYR A 105 9.41 10.54 10.11
N ALA A 106 9.84 9.95 11.22
CA ALA A 106 11.19 10.16 11.75
C ALA A 106 12.26 9.74 10.72
N TYR A 107 12.08 8.59 10.07
CA TYR A 107 12.97 8.13 9.00
C TYR A 107 12.92 9.03 7.76
N LEU A 108 11.72 9.43 7.34
CA LEU A 108 11.51 10.36 6.23
C LEU A 108 12.20 11.71 6.47
N ASN A 109 12.05 12.29 7.66
CA ASN A 109 12.66 13.57 8.00
C ASN A 109 14.19 13.49 7.97
N LYS A 110 14.75 12.33 8.31
CA LYS A 110 16.19 12.10 8.31
C LYS A 110 16.77 11.90 6.90
N TYR A 111 16.07 11.17 6.02
CA TYR A 111 16.65 10.72 4.75
C TYR A 111 15.99 11.30 3.49
N SER A 112 14.76 11.79 3.56
CA SER A 112 13.99 12.35 2.43
C SER A 112 13.88 11.39 1.22
N ASN A 113 13.54 11.91 0.04
CA ASN A 113 13.38 11.14 -1.20
C ASN A 113 12.28 10.06 -1.08
N GLN A 114 11.07 10.49 -0.72
CA GLN A 114 9.89 9.63 -0.70
C GLN A 114 9.34 9.42 -2.11
N CYS A 115 8.95 8.18 -2.42
CA CYS A 115 8.22 7.86 -3.63
C CYS A 115 7.17 6.78 -3.37
N PHE A 116 6.33 6.54 -4.38
CA PHE A 116 5.46 5.37 -4.42
C PHE A 116 6.16 4.21 -5.12
N ARG A 117 6.00 2.99 -4.58
CA ARG A 117 6.43 1.74 -5.21
C ARG A 117 5.37 0.66 -5.03
N PHE A 118 5.34 -0.30 -5.94
CA PHE A 118 4.48 -1.47 -5.87
C PHE A 118 5.20 -2.59 -5.11
N HIS A 119 4.45 -3.36 -4.33
CA HIS A 119 4.92 -4.59 -3.70
C HIS A 119 3.91 -5.70 -4.00
N GLY A 120 4.34 -6.66 -4.82
CA GLY A 120 3.56 -7.85 -5.12
C GLY A 120 3.55 -8.79 -3.92
N THR A 121 2.38 -9.33 -3.60
CA THR A 121 2.23 -10.26 -2.49
C THR A 121 1.07 -11.21 -2.76
N ASN A 122 0.93 -12.21 -1.89
CA ASN A 122 -0.18 -13.14 -1.92
C ASN A 122 -1.09 -12.99 -0.69
N ARG A 123 -2.36 -13.33 -0.89
CA ARG A 123 -3.32 -13.59 0.18
C ARG A 123 -3.78 -15.05 0.08
N ASN A 124 -3.97 -15.69 1.23
CA ASN A 124 -4.54 -17.05 1.32
C ASN A 124 -6.00 -17.01 1.83
N CYS A 125 -6.64 -15.85 1.67
CA CYS A 125 -8.01 -15.56 2.07
C CYS A 125 -8.64 -14.59 1.05
N GLN A 126 -9.90 -14.22 1.25
CA GLN A 126 -10.65 -13.34 0.33
C GLN A 126 -10.41 -11.83 0.57
N LEU A 127 -9.37 -11.45 1.32
CA LEU A 127 -9.13 -10.05 1.71
C LEU A 127 -9.08 -9.09 0.51
N GLY A 128 -10.06 -8.21 0.39
CA GLY A 128 -10.19 -7.24 -0.70
C GLY A 128 -11.23 -7.63 -1.75
N ASP A 129 -11.81 -8.83 -1.67
CA ASP A 129 -12.95 -9.21 -2.50
C ASP A 129 -14.23 -8.52 -2.01
N HIS A 130 -15.29 -8.57 -2.83
CA HIS A 130 -16.57 -7.96 -2.48
C HIS A 130 -17.07 -8.50 -1.13
N GLY A 131 -17.35 -7.59 -0.18
CA GLY A 131 -17.78 -7.95 1.18
C GLY A 131 -16.69 -8.50 2.11
N HIS A 132 -15.43 -8.63 1.66
CA HIS A 132 -14.35 -9.26 2.43
C HIS A 132 -13.24 -8.28 2.79
N ASN A 133 -13.45 -7.47 3.83
CA ASN A 133 -12.47 -6.48 4.32
C ASN A 133 -11.80 -6.86 5.66
N SER A 134 -12.20 -7.97 6.27
CA SER A 134 -11.64 -8.47 7.53
C SER A 134 -10.30 -9.18 7.32
N LEU A 135 -9.33 -8.89 8.20
CA LEU A 135 -8.01 -9.51 8.16
C LEU A 135 -8.06 -10.91 8.82
N CYS A 136 -7.67 -11.96 8.09
CA CYS A 136 -7.60 -13.31 8.67
C CYS A 136 -6.47 -13.43 9.72
N THR A 137 -6.55 -14.41 10.61
CA THR A 137 -5.54 -14.66 11.66
C THR A 137 -4.33 -15.46 11.18
N SER A 138 -4.39 -16.06 9.98
CA SER A 138 -3.29 -16.86 9.45
C SER A 138 -2.01 -16.05 9.24
N SER A 139 -0.91 -16.51 9.82
CA SER A 139 0.44 -15.97 9.59
C SER A 139 0.95 -16.23 8.17
N SER A 140 0.42 -17.23 7.47
CA SER A 140 0.78 -17.54 6.08
C SER A 140 0.12 -16.60 5.06
N CYS A 141 -0.85 -15.78 5.47
CA CYS A 141 -1.44 -14.77 4.61
C CYS A 141 -0.58 -13.50 4.59
N CYS A 142 0.37 -13.41 3.66
CA CYS A 142 1.33 -12.30 3.59
C CYS A 142 0.64 -10.93 3.55
N ALA A 143 -0.42 -10.78 2.74
CA ALA A 143 -1.18 -9.53 2.68
C ALA A 143 -1.77 -9.11 4.04
N CYS A 144 -2.45 -10.02 4.75
CA CYS A 144 -2.98 -9.73 6.08
C CYS A 144 -1.87 -9.43 7.09
N SER A 145 -0.77 -10.19 7.05
CA SER A 145 0.38 -9.99 7.95
C SER A 145 1.03 -8.62 7.76
N VAL A 146 1.21 -8.17 6.51
CA VAL A 146 1.72 -6.83 6.19
C VAL A 146 0.77 -5.75 6.67
N ILE A 147 -0.55 -5.90 6.47
CA ILE A 147 -1.51 -4.89 6.95
C ILE A 147 -1.52 -4.82 8.50
N LYS A 148 -1.41 -5.96 9.18
CA LYS A 148 -1.41 -6.01 10.65
C LYS A 148 -0.15 -5.43 11.28
N THR A 149 1.00 -5.71 10.70
CA THR A 149 2.29 -5.49 11.37
C THR A 149 3.25 -4.59 10.59
N SER A 150 2.80 -4.01 9.48
CA SER A 150 3.64 -3.36 8.47
C SER A 150 4.66 -4.34 7.87
N PHE A 151 5.62 -3.81 7.11
CA PHE A 151 6.72 -4.63 6.59
C PHE A 151 7.77 -4.93 7.65
N LYS A 152 8.33 -6.13 7.60
CA LYS A 152 9.42 -6.58 8.48
C LYS A 152 10.56 -7.16 7.65
N VAL A 153 11.72 -6.51 7.67
CA VAL A 153 12.94 -6.98 7.00
C VAL A 153 13.36 -8.36 7.50
N SER A 154 13.17 -8.65 8.80
CA SER A 154 13.46 -9.96 9.37
C SER A 154 12.62 -11.11 8.78
N LEU A 155 11.49 -10.80 8.15
CA LEU A 155 10.63 -11.76 7.45
C LEU A 155 10.86 -11.76 5.92
N ALA A 156 11.75 -10.91 5.42
CA ALA A 156 12.09 -10.88 4.01
C ALA A 156 12.92 -12.11 3.62
N ASN A 157 12.79 -12.53 2.36
CA ASN A 157 13.56 -13.64 1.80
C ASN A 157 15.08 -13.31 1.83
N PRO A 158 15.91 -14.05 2.58
CA PRO A 158 17.35 -13.80 2.63
C PRO A 158 18.06 -14.10 1.30
N GLY A 159 17.46 -14.94 0.45
CA GLY A 159 17.98 -15.30 -0.88
C GLY A 159 17.68 -14.29 -1.99
N GLY A 160 17.17 -13.10 -1.66
CA GLY A 160 16.92 -12.05 -2.65
C GLY A 160 18.18 -11.67 -3.44
N ALA A 161 18.00 -11.21 -4.69
CA ALA A 161 19.12 -10.89 -5.57
C ALA A 161 20.11 -9.88 -4.96
N PHE A 162 19.59 -8.95 -4.16
CA PHE A 162 20.31 -7.92 -3.41
C PHE A 162 20.29 -8.14 -1.89
N GLY A 163 20.11 -9.40 -1.46
CA GLY A 163 20.07 -9.83 -0.06
C GLY A 163 18.71 -9.68 0.63
N GLN A 164 18.73 -9.83 1.95
CA GLN A 164 17.54 -9.72 2.80
C GLN A 164 17.07 -8.28 2.90
N GLY A 165 16.02 -7.94 2.14
CA GLY A 165 15.43 -6.61 2.10
C GLY A 165 14.01 -6.66 1.58
N ILE A 166 13.29 -5.56 1.69
CA ILE A 166 11.91 -5.45 1.22
C ILE A 166 11.96 -4.96 -0.24
N TYR A 167 11.59 -5.85 -1.16
CA TYR A 167 11.61 -5.59 -2.59
C TYR A 167 10.31 -4.92 -3.02
N THR A 168 10.45 -3.84 -3.77
CA THR A 168 9.37 -3.08 -4.38
C THR A 168 9.74 -2.73 -5.81
N SER A 169 8.83 -2.14 -6.58
CA SER A 169 9.11 -1.74 -7.96
C SER A 169 8.40 -0.44 -8.34
N SER A 170 9.01 0.36 -9.20
CA SER A 170 8.28 1.43 -9.91
C SER A 170 7.38 0.88 -11.03
N ALA A 171 7.59 -0.37 -11.45
CA ALA A 171 6.82 -1.06 -12.47
C ALA A 171 5.78 -1.98 -11.83
N SER A 172 4.50 -1.67 -12.02
CA SER A 172 3.39 -2.46 -11.49
C SER A 172 3.38 -3.88 -12.08
N ASN A 173 3.75 -4.05 -13.36
CA ASN A 173 3.88 -5.36 -14.00
C ASN A 173 4.95 -6.25 -13.33
N LYS A 174 6.07 -5.67 -12.87
CA LYS A 174 7.11 -6.41 -12.16
C LYS A 174 6.64 -6.85 -10.78
N SER A 175 5.88 -6.01 -10.06
CA SER A 175 5.26 -6.43 -8.81
C SER A 175 4.12 -7.44 -9.03
N ALA A 176 3.34 -7.30 -10.09
CA ALA A 176 2.26 -8.22 -10.43
C ALA A 176 2.75 -9.66 -10.61
N SER A 177 3.96 -9.87 -11.15
CA SER A 177 4.52 -11.23 -11.30
C SER A 177 4.79 -11.96 -9.97
N TYR A 178 4.73 -11.26 -8.83
CA TYR A 178 4.83 -11.85 -7.48
C TYR A 178 3.46 -12.01 -6.80
N SER A 179 2.37 -11.75 -7.51
CA SER A 179 1.01 -11.98 -7.03
C SER A 179 0.29 -13.03 -7.87
N THR A 180 -0.01 -14.17 -7.27
CA THR A 180 -0.86 -15.21 -7.87
C THR A 180 -2.33 -15.04 -7.52
N SER A 181 -2.65 -14.13 -6.60
CA SER A 181 -3.99 -13.93 -6.03
C SER A 181 -4.64 -12.58 -6.42
N GLY A 182 -4.01 -11.84 -7.35
CA GLY A 182 -4.54 -10.57 -7.88
C GLY A 182 -4.50 -9.42 -6.88
N VAL A 183 -3.54 -9.43 -5.95
CA VAL A 183 -3.39 -8.36 -4.95
C VAL A 183 -1.96 -7.84 -4.84
N MET A 184 -1.83 -6.53 -4.67
CA MET A 184 -0.54 -5.91 -4.39
C MET A 184 -0.72 -4.66 -3.54
N PHE A 185 0.37 -4.20 -2.94
CA PHE A 185 0.38 -2.91 -2.26
C PHE A 185 0.94 -1.82 -3.16
N LEU A 186 0.35 -0.63 -3.07
CA LEU A 186 1.04 0.62 -3.38
C LEU A 186 1.57 1.18 -2.06
N THR A 187 2.88 1.29 -1.95
CA THR A 187 3.60 1.63 -0.72
C THR A 187 4.22 3.01 -0.83
N LYS A 188 4.36 3.71 0.30
CA LYS A 188 5.24 4.86 0.40
C LYS A 188 6.62 4.38 0.83
N VAL A 189 7.66 4.69 0.06
CA VAL A 189 9.03 4.25 0.30
C VAL A 189 9.95 5.47 0.40
N VAL A 190 10.76 5.53 1.44
CA VAL A 190 11.83 6.53 1.63
C VAL A 190 13.12 5.93 1.10
N LEU A 191 13.62 6.45 -0.02
CA LEU A 191 14.81 5.89 -0.66
C LEU A 191 16.12 6.46 -0.11
N GLY A 192 16.08 7.65 0.49
CA GLY A 192 17.27 8.38 0.92
C GLY A 192 18.32 8.47 -0.20
N LYS A 193 19.58 8.21 0.16
CA LYS A 193 20.67 8.05 -0.80
C LYS A 193 20.61 6.65 -1.42
N VAL A 194 20.36 6.60 -2.71
CA VAL A 194 20.23 5.36 -3.49
C VAL A 194 21.61 4.82 -3.87
N CYS A 195 21.77 3.50 -3.79
CA CYS A 195 22.81 2.76 -4.50
C CYS A 195 22.22 2.20 -5.80
N GLU A 196 22.54 2.82 -6.92
CA GLU A 196 22.21 2.26 -8.24
C GLU A 196 23.16 1.10 -8.55
N VAL A 197 22.61 -0.03 -8.98
CA VAL A 197 23.37 -1.23 -9.39
C VAL A 197 22.99 -1.63 -10.81
N THR A 198 23.90 -2.30 -11.51
CA THR A 198 23.72 -2.69 -12.93
C THR A 198 23.75 -4.20 -13.14
N LYS A 199 24.10 -4.97 -12.12
CA LYS A 199 24.16 -6.43 -12.16
C LYS A 199 23.47 -7.04 -10.95
N PHE A 200 22.84 -8.19 -11.15
CA PHE A 200 22.34 -8.99 -10.03
C PHE A 200 23.47 -9.31 -9.05
N ALA A 201 23.16 -9.37 -7.76
CA ALA A 201 24.11 -9.73 -6.72
C ALA A 201 25.34 -8.82 -6.60
N GLN A 202 25.37 -7.65 -7.27
CA GLN A 202 26.44 -6.65 -7.11
C GLN A 202 26.60 -6.21 -5.65
N VAL A 203 25.49 -6.22 -4.90
CA VAL A 203 25.46 -6.04 -3.44
C VAL A 203 24.53 -7.09 -2.82
N LYS A 204 24.76 -7.45 -1.56
CA LYS A 204 23.93 -8.40 -0.78
C LYS A 204 23.35 -7.79 0.50
N SER A 205 23.52 -6.49 0.67
CA SER A 205 22.98 -5.68 1.76
C SER A 205 23.01 -4.21 1.31
N CYS A 206 22.40 -3.33 2.10
CA CYS A 206 22.52 -1.90 1.85
C CYS A 206 23.98 -1.45 2.03
N PRO A 207 24.62 -0.86 1.01
CA PRO A 207 25.98 -0.35 1.17
C PRO A 207 26.06 0.76 2.21
N SER A 208 27.23 0.92 2.82
CA SER A 208 27.48 1.96 3.82
C SER A 208 27.16 3.35 3.27
N GLY A 209 26.49 4.18 4.07
CA GLY A 209 26.06 5.54 3.68
C GLY A 209 24.86 5.61 2.73
N LYS A 210 24.25 4.48 2.36
CA LYS A 210 23.04 4.40 1.52
C LYS A 210 21.83 3.94 2.33
N GLN A 211 20.62 4.15 1.81
CA GLN A 211 19.36 3.74 2.43
C GLN A 211 18.57 2.73 1.58
N SER A 212 18.89 2.65 0.29
CA SER A 212 18.21 1.76 -0.64
C SER A 212 19.14 1.32 -1.77
N VAL A 213 18.76 0.22 -2.42
CA VAL A 213 19.37 -0.27 -3.65
C VAL A 213 18.32 -0.20 -4.75
N VAL A 214 18.68 0.33 -5.91
CA VAL A 214 17.84 0.32 -7.10
C VAL A 214 18.58 -0.41 -8.21
N PHE A 215 17.90 -1.39 -8.78
CA PHE A 215 18.32 -2.05 -10.00
C PHE A 215 17.29 -1.75 -11.08
N ASP A 216 17.59 -0.79 -11.94
CA ASP A 216 16.73 -0.48 -13.06
C ASP A 216 17.10 -1.29 -14.30
N ARG A 217 16.17 -2.13 -14.76
CA ARG A 217 16.37 -3.05 -15.88
C ARG A 217 15.31 -2.85 -16.94
N MET A 218 15.73 -3.05 -18.20
CA MET A 218 14.86 -2.95 -19.37
C MET A 218 14.06 -1.65 -19.37
N ASN A 219 14.78 -0.52 -19.22
CA ASN A 219 14.22 0.83 -19.18
C ASN A 219 13.04 0.98 -18.20
N GLY A 220 13.19 0.51 -16.96
CA GLY A 220 12.12 0.58 -15.96
C GLY A 220 11.24 -0.66 -15.87
N THR A 221 11.16 -1.48 -16.92
CA THR A 221 10.15 -2.55 -17.02
C THR A 221 10.32 -3.63 -15.96
N LEU A 222 11.56 -3.90 -15.56
CA LEU A 222 11.92 -4.89 -14.54
C LEU A 222 12.63 -4.24 -13.34
N ASN A 223 12.31 -2.98 -13.06
CA ASN A 223 12.88 -2.23 -11.94
C ASN A 223 12.68 -2.96 -10.60
N GLU A 224 13.73 -3.02 -9.79
CA GLU A 224 13.69 -3.47 -8.40
C GLU A 224 14.23 -2.36 -7.50
N THR A 225 13.47 -2.00 -6.47
CA THR A 225 13.82 -1.01 -5.46
C THR A 225 13.76 -1.70 -4.10
N VAL A 226 14.89 -1.78 -3.41
CA VAL A 226 15.05 -2.56 -2.17
C VAL A 226 15.39 -1.62 -1.00
N VAL A 227 14.65 -1.75 0.10
CA VAL A 227 14.96 -1.09 1.37
C VAL A 227 15.27 -2.12 2.45
N TYR A 228 16.13 -1.74 3.40
CA TYR A 228 16.74 -2.66 4.36
C TYR A 228 16.40 -2.33 5.82
N THR A 229 15.37 -1.51 6.04
CA THR A 229 14.86 -1.18 7.37
C THR A 229 13.35 -1.03 7.35
N ASN A 230 12.69 -1.39 8.45
CA ASN A 230 11.22 -1.39 8.53
C ASN A 230 10.65 0.02 8.38
N GLU A 231 11.36 1.03 8.86
CA GLU A 231 10.94 2.43 8.92
C GLU A 231 10.93 3.11 7.55
N ALA A 232 11.59 2.52 6.55
CA ALA A 232 11.67 3.09 5.20
C ALA A 232 10.41 2.90 4.36
N ILE A 233 9.43 2.08 4.79
CA ILE A 233 8.32 1.69 3.93
C ILE A 233 7.00 1.49 4.69
N ARG A 234 5.89 2.00 4.12
CA ARG A 234 4.54 1.82 4.68
C ARG A 234 3.56 1.35 3.60
N PRO A 235 2.74 0.31 3.83
CA PRO A 235 1.67 -0.06 2.92
C PRO A 235 0.58 1.02 2.97
N MET A 236 0.40 1.75 1.87
CA MET A 236 -0.55 2.86 1.82
C MET A 236 -1.91 2.41 1.28
N PHE A 237 -1.89 1.60 0.22
CA PHE A 237 -3.09 1.08 -0.41
C PHE A 237 -2.94 -0.41 -0.74
N LEU A 238 -4.03 -1.16 -0.55
CA LEU A 238 -4.19 -2.49 -1.13
C LEU A 238 -4.94 -2.34 -2.46
N ILE A 239 -4.39 -2.91 -3.53
CA ILE A 239 -4.98 -2.94 -4.87
C ILE A 239 -5.41 -4.38 -5.14
N VAL A 240 -6.66 -4.56 -5.56
CA VAL A 240 -7.16 -5.81 -6.13
C VAL A 240 -7.30 -5.61 -7.63
N PHE A 241 -6.66 -6.46 -8.42
CA PHE A 241 -6.56 -6.35 -9.87
C PHE A 241 -6.71 -7.71 -10.55
N GLY A 242 -6.94 -7.70 -11.87
CA GLY A 242 -7.02 -8.89 -12.71
C GLY A 242 -8.27 -8.88 -13.57
#